data_AF-A0A061HTD7-F1
#
_entry.id   AF-A0A061HTD7-F1
#
_cell.length_a   1.000
_cell.length_b   1.000
_cell.length_c   1.000
_cell.angle_alpha   90.00
_cell.angle_beta   90.00
_cell.angle_gamma   90.00
#
_symmetry.space_group_name_H-M   'P 1'
#
loop_
_entity.id
_entity.type
_entity.pdbx_description
1 polymer ?
#
loop_
_entity_poly.entity_id
_entity_poly.type
_entity_poly.pdbx_seq_one_letter_code
_entity_poly.pdbx_strand_id
1 'polypeptide(L)'
;MAAARASLGRILPESSILFLCDMQEKFRPSIAYFPQIVSVAARMLKVARLLDVPVLLTEQYPQGLGPTVPELGAQGIRPVSKTCFSMVPTLQKELDGRPKLRSVLLCGLETQVCILNTALDLLERGLQVHVVVDACSSR
;
A
#
# COMPACT_ATOMS: atom_id res chain seq x y z
N MET A 1 21.61 18.79 13.32
CA MET A 1 20.79 19.25 12.17
C MET A 1 19.33 19.12 12.57
N ALA A 2 18.54 20.20 12.46
CA ALA A 2 17.10 20.07 12.65
C ALA A 2 16.56 19.17 11.53
N ALA A 3 15.91 18.06 11.89
CA ALA A 3 15.23 17.21 10.91
C ALA A 3 14.29 18.09 10.10
N ALA A 4 14.42 18.07 8.77
CA ALA A 4 13.52 18.79 7.89
C ALA A 4 12.09 18.38 8.27
N ARG A 5 11.26 19.38 8.60
CA ARG A 5 9.89 19.14 9.06
C ARG A 5 9.17 18.39 7.92
N ALA A 6 8.79 17.14 8.16
CA ALA A 6 8.05 16.36 7.18
C ALA A 6 6.73 17.09 6.88
N SER A 7 6.68 17.80 5.76
CA SER A 7 5.41 18.32 5.26
C SER A 7 4.65 17.13 4.69
N LEU A 8 3.39 16.94 5.10
CA LEU A 8 2.52 15.89 4.54
C LEU A 8 2.52 15.92 3.00
N GLY A 9 2.68 17.11 2.41
CA GLY A 9 2.81 17.32 0.98
C GLY A 9 1.49 17.21 0.24
N ARG A 10 1.50 17.59 -1.05
CA ARG A 10 0.32 17.50 -1.93
C ARG A 10 0.45 16.27 -2.80
N ILE A 11 -0.63 15.51 -2.89
CA ILE A 11 -0.74 14.37 -3.80
C ILE A 11 -0.94 14.93 -5.22
N LEU A 12 -0.05 14.54 -6.13
CA LEU A 12 -0.11 14.88 -7.56
C LEU A 12 0.04 13.61 -8.38
N PRO A 13 -0.85 13.31 -9.35
CA PRO A 13 -0.84 12.03 -10.07
C PRO A 13 0.55 11.63 -10.63
N GLU A 14 1.27 12.58 -11.23
CA GLU A 14 2.57 12.40 -11.88
C GLU A 14 3.74 12.08 -10.92
N SER A 15 3.54 12.26 -9.62
CA SER A 15 4.57 12.04 -8.58
C SER A 15 4.09 11.17 -7.42
N SER A 16 2.97 10.47 -7.61
CA SER A 16 2.35 9.60 -6.61
C SER A 16 2.40 8.14 -7.04
N ILE A 17 2.27 7.24 -6.06
CA ILE A 17 2.08 5.80 -6.28
C ILE A 17 1.10 5.25 -5.25
N LEU A 18 0.27 4.29 -5.65
CA LEU A 18 -0.63 3.58 -4.75
C LEU A 18 0.00 2.24 -4.34
N PHE A 19 0.06 2.00 -3.04
CA PHE A 19 0.46 0.73 -2.45
C PHE A 19 -0.78 0.02 -1.91
N LEU A 20 -0.98 -1.22 -2.35
CA LEU A 20 -2.00 -2.15 -1.87
C LEU A 20 -1.29 -3.25 -1.08
N CYS A 21 -1.40 -3.19 0.24
CA CYS A 21 -0.66 -4.04 1.16
C CYS A 21 -1.50 -5.23 1.63
N ASP A 22 -1.16 -6.43 1.19
CA ASP A 22 -1.50 -7.70 1.84
C ASP A 22 -3.02 -7.93 2.08
N MET A 23 -3.85 -7.44 1.14
CA MET A 23 -5.32 -7.56 1.15
C MET A 23 -5.79 -8.99 0.82
N GLN A 24 -5.45 -9.97 1.66
CA GLN A 24 -5.53 -11.40 1.35
C GLN A 24 -6.71 -12.13 2.00
N GLU A 25 -7.12 -13.23 1.37
CA GLU A 25 -8.28 -14.06 1.74
C GLU A 25 -8.31 -14.48 3.22
N LYS A 26 -7.19 -14.91 3.80
CA LYS A 26 -7.17 -15.44 5.17
C LYS A 26 -7.32 -14.39 6.26
N PHE A 27 -7.27 -13.10 5.92
CA PHE A 27 -7.52 -12.01 6.86
C PHE A 27 -9.01 -11.75 7.10
N ARG A 28 -9.89 -12.14 6.15
CA ARG A 28 -11.34 -11.93 6.20
C ARG A 28 -11.99 -12.15 7.58
N PRO A 29 -11.78 -13.29 8.26
CA PRO A 29 -12.52 -13.59 9.48
C PRO A 29 -12.06 -12.80 10.70
N SER A 30 -10.87 -12.18 10.65
CA SER A 30 -10.26 -11.58 11.84
C SER A 30 -10.07 -10.07 11.75
N ILE A 31 -10.22 -9.46 10.59
CA ILE A 31 -10.05 -8.02 10.43
C ILE A 31 -11.38 -7.29 10.61
N ALA A 32 -11.38 -6.27 11.47
CA ALA A 32 -12.53 -5.40 11.62
C ALA A 32 -12.85 -4.67 10.31
N TYR A 33 -14.13 -4.64 9.94
CA TYR A 33 -14.62 -3.95 8.73
C TYR A 33 -13.99 -4.42 7.41
N PHE A 34 -13.58 -5.70 7.32
CA PHE A 34 -12.89 -6.23 6.14
C PHE A 34 -13.60 -5.91 4.80
N PRO A 35 -14.92 -6.13 4.63
CA PRO A 35 -15.59 -5.78 3.36
C PRO A 35 -15.53 -4.28 3.03
N GLN A 36 -15.63 -3.42 4.04
CA GLN A 36 -15.62 -1.96 3.87
C GLN A 36 -14.23 -1.46 3.44
N ILE A 37 -13.17 -1.91 4.11
CA ILE A 37 -11.80 -1.50 3.75
C ILE A 37 -11.41 -1.98 2.35
N VAL A 38 -11.84 -3.19 1.93
CA VAL A 38 -11.61 -3.71 0.58
C VAL A 38 -12.33 -2.82 -0.44
N SER A 39 -13.57 -2.42 -0.14
CA SER A 39 -14.35 -1.53 -1.01
C SER A 39 -13.68 -0.16 -1.20
N VAL A 40 -13.11 0.41 -0.13
CA VAL A 40 -12.37 1.67 -0.21
C VAL A 40 -11.06 1.49 -0.98
N ALA A 41 -10.29 0.44 -0.71
CA ALA A 41 -9.06 0.12 -1.45
C ALA A 41 -9.34 -0.08 -2.96
N ALA A 42 -10.44 -0.75 -3.31
CA ALA A 42 -10.88 -0.92 -4.69
C ALA A 42 -11.26 0.42 -5.35
N ARG A 43 -11.87 1.34 -4.60
CA ARG A 43 -12.14 2.71 -5.07
C ARG A 43 -10.84 3.47 -5.32
N MET A 44 -9.86 3.37 -4.42
CA MET A 44 -8.54 3.97 -4.60
C MET A 44 -7.83 3.40 -5.84
N LEU A 45 -7.90 2.08 -6.05
CA LEU A 45 -7.36 1.44 -7.25
C LEU A 45 -8.04 1.96 -8.53
N LYS A 46 -9.37 2.10 -8.53
CA LYS A 46 -10.11 2.65 -9.67
C LYS A 46 -9.67 4.08 -9.99
N VAL A 47 -9.55 4.93 -8.97
CA VAL A 47 -9.08 6.32 -9.13
C VAL A 47 -7.64 6.34 -9.65
N ALA A 48 -6.75 5.50 -9.09
CA ALA A 48 -5.38 5.42 -9.54
C ALA A 48 -5.27 5.07 -11.03
N ARG A 49 -6.07 4.09 -11.49
CA ARG A 49 -6.14 3.73 -12.93
C ARG A 49 -6.67 4.88 -13.80
N LEU A 50 -7.66 5.64 -13.34
CA LEU A 50 -8.23 6.76 -14.10
C LEU A 50 -7.27 7.94 -14.23
N LEU A 51 -6.35 8.10 -13.28
CA LEU A 51 -5.38 9.20 -13.22
C LEU A 51 -3.98 8.76 -13.65
N ASP A 52 -3.83 7.56 -14.21
CA ASP A 52 -2.54 6.95 -14.57
C ASP A 52 -1.52 6.93 -13.42
N VAL A 53 -2.00 6.85 -12.18
CA VAL A 53 -1.18 6.69 -10.99
C VAL A 53 -0.71 5.23 -10.92
N PRO A 54 0.61 4.98 -10.84
CA PRO A 54 1.14 3.63 -10.72
C PRO A 54 0.64 2.92 -9.45
N VAL A 55 0.49 1.60 -9.54
CA VAL A 55 0.03 0.77 -8.42
C VAL A 55 0.99 -0.39 -8.19
N LEU A 56 1.37 -0.63 -6.93
CA LEU A 56 2.09 -1.81 -6.49
C LEU A 56 1.25 -2.59 -5.48
N LEU A 57 1.26 -3.91 -5.60
CA LEU A 57 0.48 -4.85 -4.81
C LEU A 57 1.42 -5.88 -4.20
N THR A 58 1.32 -6.11 -2.88
CA THR A 58 2.07 -7.18 -2.21
C THR A 58 1.14 -8.22 -1.60
N GLU A 59 1.69 -9.43 -1.45
CA GLU A 59 1.08 -10.51 -0.68
C GLU A 59 2.09 -11.02 0.35
N GLN A 60 1.70 -11.00 1.62
CA GLN A 60 2.46 -11.62 2.69
C GLN A 60 2.23 -13.12 2.66
N TYR A 61 3.29 -13.92 2.52
CA TYR A 61 3.26 -15.39 2.60
C TYR A 61 1.97 -16.02 1.98
N PRO A 62 1.72 -15.84 0.66
CA PRO A 62 0.46 -16.23 0.03
C PRO A 62 0.16 -17.73 0.13
N GLN A 63 1.17 -18.57 0.34
CA GLN A 63 0.98 -20.01 0.58
C GLN A 63 0.19 -20.28 1.86
N GLY A 64 0.34 -19.45 2.90
CA GLY A 64 -0.40 -19.58 4.16
C GLY A 64 -1.57 -18.61 4.30
N LEU A 65 -1.45 -17.40 3.75
CA LEU A 65 -2.45 -16.33 3.88
C LEU A 65 -3.42 -16.23 2.69
N GLY A 66 -3.20 -17.03 1.64
CA GLY A 66 -4.01 -17.02 0.43
C GLY A 66 -3.69 -15.84 -0.48
N PRO A 67 -4.36 -15.77 -1.65
CA PRO A 67 -4.17 -14.69 -2.60
C PRO A 67 -4.87 -13.41 -2.13
N THR A 68 -4.58 -12.32 -2.83
CA THR A 68 -5.34 -11.07 -2.79
C THR A 68 -6.81 -11.33 -3.09
N VAL A 69 -7.70 -10.66 -2.35
CA VAL A 69 -9.15 -10.84 -2.51
C VAL A 69 -9.65 -10.33 -3.87
N PRO A 70 -10.55 -11.06 -4.56
CA PRO A 70 -11.02 -10.69 -5.89
C PRO A 70 -11.82 -9.38 -5.91
N GLU A 71 -12.50 -9.03 -4.81
CA GLU A 71 -13.28 -7.80 -4.66
C GLU A 71 -12.42 -6.53 -4.74
N LEU A 72 -11.10 -6.66 -4.56
CA LEU A 72 -10.17 -5.54 -4.77
C LEU A 72 -10.14 -5.08 -6.23
N GLY A 73 -10.49 -5.95 -7.19
CA GLY A 73 -10.46 -5.62 -8.63
C GLY A 73 -9.04 -5.45 -9.19
N ALA A 74 -8.05 -6.06 -8.53
CA ALA A 74 -6.64 -5.98 -8.90
C ALA A 74 -6.24 -6.89 -10.06
N GLN A 75 -7.19 -7.38 -10.87
CA GLN A 75 -6.87 -8.18 -12.05
C GLN A 75 -5.93 -7.38 -12.98
N GLY A 76 -4.90 -8.03 -13.51
CA GLY A 76 -3.88 -7.42 -14.36
C GLY A 76 -2.72 -6.76 -13.59
N ILE A 77 -2.79 -6.63 -12.27
CA ILE A 77 -1.65 -6.24 -11.43
C ILE A 77 -1.00 -7.52 -10.90
N ARG A 78 0.29 -7.69 -11.17
CA ARG A 78 1.06 -8.83 -10.65
C ARG A 78 1.39 -8.58 -9.17
N PRO A 79 0.90 -9.40 -8.23
CA PRO A 79 1.30 -9.27 -6.84
C PRO A 79 2.78 -9.64 -6.66
N VAL A 80 3.46 -8.95 -5.75
CA VAL A 80 4.82 -9.28 -5.34
C VAL A 80 4.77 -9.95 -3.97
N SER A 81 5.13 -11.23 -3.92
CA SER A 81 5.13 -11.99 -2.67
C SER A 81 6.29 -11.58 -1.77
N LYS A 82 6.02 -11.47 -0.46
CA LYS A 82 7.02 -11.13 0.56
C LYS A 82 6.82 -11.93 1.84
N THR A 83 7.88 -11.96 2.65
CA THR A 83 7.85 -12.47 4.04
C THR A 83 8.23 -11.40 5.06
N CYS A 84 8.90 -10.31 4.63
CA CYS A 84 9.10 -9.12 5.45
C CYS A 84 7.79 -8.34 5.60
N PHE A 85 7.61 -7.67 6.75
CA PHE A 85 6.38 -6.91 7.02
C PHE A 85 6.28 -5.66 6.15
N SER A 86 7.35 -4.86 6.06
CA SER A 86 7.40 -3.71 5.16
C SER A 86 7.37 -4.14 3.69
N MET A 87 6.63 -3.40 2.85
CA MET A 87 6.64 -3.57 1.39
C MET A 87 7.96 -3.08 0.76
N VAL A 88 8.70 -2.18 1.43
CA VAL A 88 9.80 -1.42 0.83
C VAL A 88 10.97 -2.30 0.38
N PRO A 89 11.48 -3.25 1.17
CA PRO A 89 12.62 -4.08 0.73
C PRO A 89 12.31 -4.89 -0.53
N THR A 90 11.07 -5.36 -0.67
CA THR A 90 10.64 -6.16 -1.83
C THR A 90 10.39 -5.29 -3.06
N LEU A 91 9.98 -4.04 -2.88
CA LEU A 91 9.65 -3.09 -3.95
C LEU A 91 10.77 -2.09 -4.25
N GLN A 92 12.00 -2.38 -3.81
CA GLN A 92 13.13 -1.45 -3.92
C GLN A 92 13.39 -1.03 -5.37
N LYS A 93 13.37 -1.98 -6.30
CA LYS A 93 13.64 -1.72 -7.73
C LYS A 93 12.57 -0.82 -8.36
N GLU A 94 11.32 -1.07 -8.01
CA GLU A 94 10.15 -0.33 -8.50
C GLU A 94 10.14 1.10 -7.97
N LEU A 95 10.59 1.30 -6.74
CA LEU A 95 10.74 2.62 -6.12
C LEU A 95 11.94 3.38 -6.72
N ASP A 96 13.09 2.73 -6.87
CA ASP A 96 14.31 3.36 -7.40
C ASP A 96 14.19 3.74 -8.87
N GLY A 97 13.36 3.00 -9.64
CA GLY A 97 13.02 3.33 -11.03
C GLY A 97 12.15 4.59 -11.19
N ARG A 98 11.80 5.30 -10.10
CA ARG A 98 10.86 6.43 -10.12
C ARG A 98 11.47 7.70 -9.50
N PRO A 99 12.41 8.39 -10.18
CA PRO A 99 13.10 9.56 -9.62
C PRO A 99 12.17 10.76 -9.32
N LYS A 100 11.00 10.81 -9.96
CA LYS A 100 9.96 11.83 -9.73
C LYS A 100 9.02 11.48 -8.58
N LEU A 101 9.12 10.30 -7.98
CA LEU A 101 8.24 9.89 -6.89
C LEU A 101 8.43 10.82 -5.69
N ARG A 102 7.31 11.29 -5.14
CA ARG A 102 7.28 12.16 -3.96
C ARG A 102 6.33 11.63 -2.90
N SER A 103 5.20 11.05 -3.29
CA SER A 103 4.17 10.61 -2.36
C SER A 103 3.70 9.17 -2.60
N VAL A 104 3.32 8.50 -1.52
CA VAL A 104 2.77 7.14 -1.51
C VAL A 104 1.40 7.18 -0.83
N LEU A 105 0.37 6.74 -1.55
CA LEU A 105 -0.93 6.41 -1.00
C LEU A 105 -0.87 4.97 -0.49
N LEU A 106 -1.18 4.73 0.78
CA LEU A 106 -1.01 3.42 1.41
C LEU A 106 -2.35 2.88 1.91
N CYS A 107 -2.78 1.75 1.36
CA CYS A 107 -3.97 0.99 1.75
C CYS A 107 -3.55 -0.43 2.14
N GLY A 108 -4.26 -1.06 3.08
CA GLY A 108 -4.10 -2.50 3.31
C GLY A 108 -4.01 -2.93 4.76
N LEU A 109 -3.33 -4.06 4.98
CA LEU A 109 -3.34 -4.81 6.23
C LEU A 109 -1.94 -5.27 6.63
N GLU A 110 -1.63 -5.49 7.91
CA GLU A 110 -2.32 -4.95 9.09
C GLU A 110 -1.79 -3.55 9.43
N THR A 111 -2.66 -2.68 9.97
CA THR A 111 -2.33 -1.27 10.23
C THR A 111 -1.09 -1.10 11.10
N GLN A 112 -1.00 -1.87 12.18
CA GLN A 112 0.08 -1.83 13.17
C GLN A 112 1.32 -2.64 12.78
N VAL A 113 1.27 -3.42 11.68
CA VAL A 113 2.37 -4.29 11.24
C VAL A 113 2.85 -3.85 9.86
N CYS A 114 2.28 -4.38 8.78
CA CYS A 114 2.80 -4.13 7.44
C CYS A 114 2.64 -2.67 7.04
N ILE A 115 1.50 -2.04 7.35
CA ILE A 115 1.25 -0.63 7.04
C ILE A 115 2.19 0.28 7.84
N LEU A 116 2.31 0.09 9.15
CA LEU A 116 3.20 0.87 10.01
C LEU A 116 4.66 0.77 9.56
N ASN A 117 5.18 -0.45 9.39
CA ASN A 117 6.58 -0.64 8.98
C ASN A 117 6.84 -0.08 7.57
N THR A 118 5.89 -0.26 6.64
CA THR A 118 5.99 0.33 5.30
C THR A 118 5.99 1.85 5.37
N ALA A 119 5.13 2.46 6.18
CA ALA A 119 5.08 3.91 6.34
C ALA A 119 6.38 4.47 6.92
N LEU A 120 6.95 3.83 7.94
CA LEU A 120 8.22 4.23 8.54
C LEU A 120 9.37 4.16 7.54
N ASP A 121 9.52 3.05 6.82
CA ASP A 121 10.56 2.89 5.81
C ASP A 121 10.42 3.91 4.66
N LEU A 122 9.20 4.23 4.24
CA LEU A 122 8.95 5.26 3.22
C LEU A 122 9.30 6.66 3.73
N LEU A 123 9.00 6.98 4.99
CA LEU A 123 9.38 8.25 5.62
C LEU A 123 10.90 8.38 5.75
N GLU A 124 11.60 7.30 6.13
CA GLU A 124 13.08 7.26 6.18
C GLU A 124 13.71 7.49 4.81
N ARG A 125 13.03 7.07 3.73
CA ARG A 125 13.40 7.38 2.35
C ARG A 125 13.06 8.81 1.91
N GLY A 126 12.48 9.64 2.78
CA GLY A 126 12.10 11.02 2.49
C GLY A 126 10.85 11.15 1.61
N LEU A 127 10.04 10.10 1.49
CA LEU A 127 8.77 10.13 0.78
C LEU A 127 7.63 10.62 1.68
N GLN A 128 6.64 11.26 1.07
CA GLN A 128 5.40 11.65 1.72
C GLN A 128 4.48 10.44 1.79
N VAL A 129 3.96 10.11 2.98
CA VAL A 129 3.11 8.93 3.17
C VAL A 129 1.71 9.37 3.55
N HIS A 130 0.74 8.94 2.76
CA HIS A 130 -0.69 9.20 2.95
C HIS A 130 -1.39 7.88 3.22
N VAL A 131 -1.57 7.55 4.50
CA VAL A 131 -2.33 6.37 4.91
C VAL A 131 -3.82 6.63 4.69
N VAL A 132 -4.45 5.81 3.88
CA VAL A 132 -5.89 5.85 3.61
C VAL A 132 -6.57 5.07 4.72
N VAL A 133 -6.87 5.75 5.83
CA VAL A 133 -7.29 5.10 7.09
C VAL A 133 -8.60 4.30 6.95
N ASP A 134 -9.48 4.69 6.03
CA ASP A 134 -10.71 3.99 5.67
C ASP A 134 -10.46 2.74 4.79
N ALA A 135 -9.23 2.54 4.32
CA ALA A 135 -8.75 1.35 3.62
C ALA A 135 -7.70 0.56 4.43
N CYS A 136 -7.57 0.83 5.73
CA CYS A 136 -6.65 0.15 6.64
C CYS A 136 -7.39 -0.39 7.85
N SER A 137 -6.99 -1.56 8.34
CA SER A 137 -7.55 -2.14 9.57
C SER A 137 -6.59 -3.16 10.19
N SER A 138 -7.02 -3.77 11.28
CA SER A 138 -6.27 -4.67 12.15
C SER A 138 -7.21 -5.72 12.75
N ARG A 139 -6.63 -6.74 13.38
CA ARG A 139 -7.36 -7.74 14.18
C ARG A 139 -7.81 -7.18 15.53
#